data_AF-A0A535CD02-F1
#
_entry.id   AF-A0A535CD02-F1
#
_cell.length_a   1.000
_cell.length_b   1.000
_cell.length_c   1.000
_cell.angle_alpha   90.00
_cell.angle_beta   90.00
_cell.angle_gamma   90.00
#
_symmetry.space_group_name_H-M   'P 1'
#
loop_
_entity.id
_entity.type
_entity.pdbx_description
1 polymer ?
#
loop_
_entity_poly.entity_id
_entity_poly.type
_entity_poly.pdbx_seq_one_letter_code
_entity_poly.pdbx_strand_id
1 'polypeptide(L)'
;IAEHLQDCIPGQWYSVASLLQKIWDKDPFELRPVHYNIRRDSSKSSVLRSKWDSSEGEYYMGLLSSSLYEFGLVSLGYEGQELSQTHEGKNPAAFMVTDLGSAVLSTQNKAKATAHTTHPTDSSPSQANGTRSLVLQPNFELLLLHTDMPTLYSLLPFAQVDQVNMVSRLTLTRSSLLRGMEAGLDIEKILHILAEGSQKEVPQNVAYTLRDWVKQYKDVKISQVMLFEVSSEAAADEILASRNLQKYHLRKLGPTLLIAGNDINLTDLRRAFEKEGVAVRITGDIVARPNRYATASSRYY
;
A
#
# COMPACT_ATOMS: atom_id res chain seq x y z
N ILE A 1 -20.04 -6.21 -13.07
CA ILE A 1 -20.73 -6.33 -11.75
C ILE A 1 -20.81 -5.01 -10.97
N ALA A 2 -19.74 -4.21 -10.83
CA ALA A 2 -19.77 -2.95 -10.08
C ALA A 2 -20.88 -1.98 -10.56
N GLU A 3 -21.07 -1.85 -11.87
CA GLU A 3 -22.17 -1.05 -12.45
C GLU A 3 -23.55 -1.54 -12.01
N HIS A 4 -23.77 -2.85 -11.89
CA HIS A 4 -25.05 -3.39 -11.42
C HIS A 4 -25.27 -3.20 -9.92
N LEU A 5 -24.20 -3.19 -9.12
CA LEU A 5 -24.28 -2.90 -7.69
C LEU A 5 -24.52 -1.41 -7.41
N GLN A 6 -24.08 -0.52 -8.31
CA GLN A 6 -24.38 0.92 -8.23
C GLN A 6 -25.88 1.23 -8.39
N ASP A 7 -26.58 0.45 -9.20
CA ASP A 7 -28.03 0.60 -9.41
C ASP A 7 -28.87 0.10 -8.21
N CYS A 8 -28.24 -0.51 -7.21
CA CYS A 8 -28.92 -1.04 -6.03
C CYS A 8 -29.11 0.07 -4.98
N ILE A 9 -30.28 0.08 -4.34
CA ILE A 9 -30.57 0.98 -3.22
C ILE A 9 -29.83 0.42 -1.98
N PRO A 10 -29.00 1.22 -1.30
CA PRO A 10 -28.30 0.77 -0.09
C PRO A 10 -29.29 0.34 0.99
N GLY A 11 -28.97 -0.74 1.71
CA GLY A 11 -29.85 -1.27 2.76
C GLY A 11 -31.04 -2.11 2.25
N GLN A 12 -31.24 -2.24 0.93
CA GLN A 12 -32.28 -3.09 0.36
C GLN A 12 -31.72 -4.45 -0.06
N TRP A 13 -32.47 -5.52 0.28
CA TRP A 13 -32.14 -6.88 -0.13
C TRP A 13 -32.58 -7.16 -1.57
N TYR A 14 -31.68 -7.75 -2.36
CA TYR A 14 -31.89 -8.20 -3.73
C TYR A 14 -31.55 -9.69 -3.85
N SER A 15 -32.27 -10.43 -4.69
CA SER A 15 -31.93 -11.83 -4.95
C SER A 15 -30.70 -11.93 -5.84
N VAL A 16 -29.80 -12.88 -5.56
CA VAL A 16 -28.61 -13.06 -6.39
C VAL A 16 -29.00 -13.54 -7.79
N ALA A 17 -30.08 -14.34 -7.90
CA ALA A 17 -30.67 -14.73 -9.18
C ALA A 17 -31.04 -13.51 -10.06
N SER A 18 -31.59 -12.44 -9.47
CA SER A 18 -31.92 -11.22 -10.23
C SER A 18 -30.69 -10.48 -10.74
N LEU A 19 -29.59 -10.50 -9.98
CA LEU A 19 -28.32 -9.92 -10.40
C LEU A 19 -27.70 -10.70 -11.56
N LEU A 20 -27.63 -12.02 -11.44
CA LEU A 20 -27.11 -12.90 -12.50
C LEU A 20 -27.95 -12.81 -13.79
N GLN A 21 -29.26 -12.60 -13.65
CA GLN A 21 -30.14 -12.34 -14.79
C GLN A 21 -29.81 -11.01 -15.47
N LYS A 22 -29.65 -9.92 -14.70
CA LYS A 22 -29.25 -8.60 -15.24
C LYS A 22 -27.91 -8.64 -15.98
N ILE A 23 -26.91 -9.34 -15.43
CA ILE A 23 -25.60 -9.50 -16.07
C ILE A 23 -25.74 -10.24 -17.41
N TRP A 24 -26.48 -11.36 -17.41
CA TRP A 24 -26.75 -12.14 -18.61
C TRP A 24 -27.53 -11.38 -19.69
N ASP A 25 -28.43 -10.50 -19.28
CA ASP A 25 -29.21 -9.70 -20.21
C ASP A 25 -28.36 -8.65 -20.91
N LYS A 26 -27.42 -8.03 -20.19
CA LYS A 26 -26.51 -7.00 -20.69
C LYS A 26 -25.37 -7.57 -21.56
N ASP A 27 -24.47 -8.34 -20.95
CA ASP A 27 -23.37 -9.00 -21.66
C ASP A 27 -22.87 -10.19 -20.82
N PRO A 28 -23.25 -11.44 -21.15
CA PRO A 28 -22.86 -12.61 -20.38
C PRO A 28 -21.35 -12.91 -20.47
N PHE A 29 -20.63 -12.39 -21.47
CA PHE A 29 -19.23 -12.75 -21.70
C PHE A 29 -18.25 -11.60 -21.44
N GLU A 30 -18.66 -10.58 -20.67
CA GLU A 30 -17.84 -9.42 -20.31
C GLU A 30 -16.44 -9.80 -19.78
N LEU A 31 -16.33 -10.91 -19.05
CA LEU A 31 -15.06 -11.39 -18.47
C LEU A 31 -14.13 -12.10 -19.48
N ARG A 32 -14.62 -12.45 -20.68
CA ARG A 32 -13.82 -13.19 -21.67
C ARG A 32 -12.91 -12.24 -22.47
N PRO A 33 -11.65 -12.63 -22.75
CA PRO A 33 -10.77 -11.84 -23.58
C PRO A 33 -11.36 -11.56 -24.97
N VAL A 34 -11.15 -10.35 -25.49
CA VAL A 34 -11.77 -9.84 -26.73
C VAL A 34 -11.61 -10.77 -27.95
N HIS A 35 -10.52 -11.53 -28.05
CA HIS A 35 -10.27 -12.46 -29.15
C HIS A 35 -11.10 -13.76 -29.09
N TYR A 36 -11.74 -14.06 -27.94
CA TYR A 36 -12.72 -15.15 -27.81
C TYR A 36 -14.16 -14.69 -28.06
N ASN A 37 -14.40 -13.38 -28.22
CA ASN A 37 -15.74 -12.81 -28.48
C ASN A 37 -16.19 -12.93 -29.95
N ILE A 38 -15.55 -13.81 -30.73
CA ILE A 38 -15.85 -14.08 -32.14
C ILE A 38 -17.08 -15.00 -32.22
N ARG A 39 -18.24 -14.48 -31.81
CA ARG A 39 -19.61 -14.82 -32.25
C ARG A 39 -20.59 -14.11 -31.32
N ARG A 40 -20.96 -12.88 -31.70
CA ARG A 40 -22.02 -12.10 -31.05
C ARG A 40 -23.43 -12.66 -31.25
N ASP A 41 -23.58 -13.66 -32.12
CA ASP A 41 -24.89 -14.18 -32.52
C ASP A 41 -25.09 -15.63 -32.05
N SER A 42 -24.91 -15.84 -30.76
CA SER A 42 -25.37 -17.05 -30.09
C SER A 42 -26.75 -16.75 -29.51
N SER A 43 -27.81 -17.26 -30.15
CA SER A 43 -29.16 -17.23 -29.58
C SER A 43 -29.10 -17.69 -28.10
N LYS A 44 -29.62 -16.85 -27.19
CA LYS A 44 -29.60 -17.08 -25.73
C LYS A 44 -30.48 -18.30 -25.41
N SER A 45 -29.91 -19.49 -25.55
CA SER A 45 -30.57 -20.76 -25.27
C SER A 45 -30.50 -21.12 -23.80
N SER A 46 -31.47 -21.90 -23.32
CA SER A 46 -31.47 -22.42 -21.94
C SER A 46 -30.23 -23.28 -21.65
N VAL A 47 -29.72 -24.04 -22.63
CA VAL A 47 -28.49 -24.84 -22.48
C VAL A 47 -27.26 -23.95 -22.29
N LEU A 48 -27.18 -22.84 -23.04
CA LEU A 48 -26.09 -21.87 -22.88
C LEU A 48 -26.17 -21.19 -21.51
N ARG A 49 -27.39 -20.84 -21.06
CA ARG A 49 -27.62 -20.25 -19.73
C ARG A 49 -27.13 -21.17 -18.63
N SER A 50 -27.49 -22.45 -18.66
CA SER A 50 -27.04 -23.43 -17.66
C SER A 50 -25.51 -23.57 -17.62
N LYS A 51 -24.83 -23.57 -18.78
CA LYS A 51 -23.36 -23.60 -18.81
C LYS A 51 -22.72 -22.34 -18.20
N TRP A 52 -23.29 -21.19 -18.51
CA TRP A 52 -22.83 -19.90 -17.98
C TRP A 52 -23.02 -19.83 -16.47
N ASP A 53 -24.16 -20.29 -15.95
CA ASP A 53 -24.43 -20.34 -14.51
C ASP A 53 -23.35 -21.17 -13.78
N SER A 54 -22.96 -22.33 -14.31
CA SER A 54 -21.90 -23.19 -13.74
C SER A 54 -20.47 -22.67 -13.94
N SER A 55 -20.26 -21.55 -14.63
CA SER A 55 -18.92 -21.00 -14.88
C SER A 55 -18.83 -19.51 -14.54
N GLU A 56 -19.21 -18.60 -15.44
CA GLU A 56 -19.19 -17.16 -15.14
C GLU A 56 -20.14 -16.77 -14.00
N GLY A 57 -21.29 -17.44 -13.86
CA GLY A 57 -22.22 -17.24 -12.75
C GLY A 57 -21.54 -17.46 -11.39
N GLU A 58 -20.89 -18.62 -11.23
CA GLU A 58 -20.10 -18.95 -10.03
C GLU A 58 -18.96 -17.95 -9.76
N TYR A 59 -18.38 -17.33 -10.80
CA TYR A 59 -17.38 -16.29 -10.60
C TYR A 59 -17.97 -15.04 -9.92
N TYR A 60 -19.13 -14.57 -10.39
CA TYR A 60 -19.81 -13.43 -9.77
C TYR A 60 -20.33 -13.77 -8.36
N MET A 61 -20.79 -15.00 -8.16
CA MET A 61 -21.11 -15.54 -6.83
C MET A 61 -19.90 -15.47 -5.90
N GLY A 62 -18.76 -16.00 -6.34
CA GLY A 62 -17.51 -16.01 -5.60
C GLY A 62 -17.04 -14.60 -5.23
N LEU A 63 -17.18 -13.63 -6.14
CA LEU A 63 -16.82 -12.24 -5.85
C LEU A 63 -17.72 -11.60 -4.78
N LEU A 64 -19.03 -11.90 -4.80
CA LEU A 64 -19.96 -11.48 -3.75
C LEU A 64 -19.63 -12.15 -2.41
N SER A 65 -19.33 -13.46 -2.42
CA SER A 65 -19.09 -14.26 -1.22
C SER A 65 -17.68 -14.17 -0.63
N SER A 66 -16.74 -13.56 -1.36
CA SER A 66 -15.36 -13.31 -0.90
C SER A 66 -15.12 -11.81 -0.78
N SER A 67 -14.37 -11.20 -1.71
CA SER A 67 -13.83 -9.85 -1.59
C SER A 67 -14.88 -8.80 -1.26
N LEU A 68 -16.06 -8.82 -1.90
CA LEU A 68 -17.09 -7.79 -1.63
C LEU A 68 -17.68 -7.93 -0.23
N TYR A 69 -17.85 -9.14 0.26
CA TYR A 69 -18.34 -9.41 1.62
C TYR A 69 -17.26 -9.20 2.68
N GLU A 70 -16.05 -9.70 2.45
CA GLU A 70 -14.89 -9.54 3.34
C GLU A 70 -14.52 -8.07 3.55
N PHE A 71 -14.68 -7.22 2.52
CA PHE A 71 -14.50 -5.78 2.63
C PHE A 71 -15.74 -5.03 3.17
N GLY A 72 -16.82 -5.74 3.50
CA GLY A 72 -18.04 -5.16 4.04
C GLY A 72 -18.82 -4.29 3.06
N LEU A 73 -18.59 -4.43 1.74
CA LEU A 73 -19.31 -3.69 0.70
C LEU A 73 -20.70 -4.26 0.45
N VAL A 74 -20.88 -5.55 0.71
CA VAL A 74 -22.18 -6.23 0.62
C VAL A 74 -22.41 -7.11 1.85
N SER A 75 -23.68 -7.25 2.23
CA SER A 75 -24.13 -8.30 3.15
C SER A 75 -24.78 -9.43 2.36
N LEU A 76 -24.69 -10.66 2.87
CA LEU A 76 -25.19 -11.86 2.21
C LEU A 76 -26.31 -12.51 3.01
N GLY A 77 -27.33 -12.97 2.30
CA GLY A 77 -28.47 -13.71 2.85
C GLY A 77 -28.48 -15.12 2.31
N TYR A 78 -28.56 -16.11 3.19
CA TYR A 78 -28.62 -17.52 2.85
C TYR A 78 -30.01 -18.08 3.13
N GLU A 79 -30.45 -19.03 2.30
CA GLU A 79 -31.72 -19.73 2.50
C GLU A 79 -31.50 -20.93 3.42
N GLY A 80 -32.13 -20.92 4.61
CA GLY A 80 -32.04 -21.99 5.60
C GLY A 80 -32.08 -21.49 7.05
N GLN A 81 -32.70 -22.27 7.91
CA GLN A 81 -32.89 -21.97 9.33
C GLN A 81 -31.79 -22.66 10.15
N GLU A 82 -30.60 -22.06 10.25
CA GLU A 82 -29.67 -22.26 11.39
C GLU A 82 -28.50 -21.26 11.34
N LEU A 83 -28.44 -20.38 12.34
CA LEU A 83 -27.49 -19.27 12.51
C LEU A 83 -26.14 -19.70 13.13
N SER A 84 -25.84 -21.00 13.14
CA SER A 84 -24.90 -21.56 14.13
C SER A 84 -23.66 -22.25 13.59
N GLN A 85 -23.50 -22.42 12.27
CA GLN A 85 -22.34 -23.14 11.73
C GLN A 85 -21.84 -22.45 10.47
N THR A 86 -20.53 -22.35 10.35
CA THR A 86 -19.77 -21.89 9.18
C THR A 86 -20.47 -22.33 7.88
N HIS A 87 -20.94 -21.37 7.08
CA HIS A 87 -21.59 -21.61 5.78
C HIS A 87 -20.59 -22.09 4.70
N GLU A 88 -19.71 -23.03 5.06
CA GLU A 88 -18.72 -23.60 4.13
C GLU A 88 -19.44 -24.27 2.96
N GLY A 89 -19.45 -23.58 1.81
CA GLY A 89 -19.83 -24.14 0.52
C GLY A 89 -21.28 -23.93 0.07
N LYS A 90 -22.11 -23.12 0.75
CA LYS A 90 -23.44 -22.73 0.21
C LYS A 90 -23.38 -21.35 -0.43
N ASN A 91 -23.96 -21.24 -1.62
CA ASN A 91 -24.10 -19.98 -2.34
C ASN A 91 -25.21 -19.10 -1.70
N PRO A 92 -24.98 -17.79 -1.54
CA PRO A 92 -26.01 -16.88 -1.01
C PRO A 92 -27.22 -16.77 -1.94
N ALA A 93 -28.42 -16.70 -1.36
CA ALA A 93 -29.68 -16.51 -2.08
C ALA A 93 -29.99 -15.02 -2.32
N ALA A 94 -29.55 -14.17 -1.40
CA ALA A 94 -29.74 -12.72 -1.46
C ALA A 94 -28.45 -11.97 -1.11
N PHE A 95 -28.40 -10.71 -1.53
CA PHE A 95 -27.35 -9.78 -1.16
C PHE A 95 -27.96 -8.38 -0.90
N MET A 96 -27.23 -7.55 -0.18
CA MET A 96 -27.59 -6.17 0.08
C MET A 96 -26.33 -5.32 -0.03
N VAL A 97 -26.39 -4.19 -0.74
CA VAL A 97 -25.29 -3.23 -0.77
C VAL A 97 -25.32 -2.42 0.53
N THR A 98 -24.18 -2.38 1.24
CA THR A 98 -24.05 -1.61 2.48
C THR A 98 -23.86 -0.12 2.17
N ASP A 99 -24.00 0.73 3.18
CA ASP A 99 -23.71 2.16 3.04
C ASP A 99 -22.25 2.40 2.60
N LEU A 100 -21.31 1.60 3.13
CA LEU A 100 -19.91 1.60 2.72
C LEU A 100 -19.76 1.20 1.24
N GLY A 101 -20.43 0.10 0.84
CA GLY A 101 -20.45 -0.37 -0.55
C GLY A 101 -20.90 0.72 -1.51
N SER A 102 -22.02 1.38 -1.19
CA SER A 102 -22.57 2.48 -1.99
C SER A 102 -21.62 3.67 -2.11
N ALA A 103 -20.99 4.08 -1.01
CA ALA A 103 -20.04 5.19 -1.00
C ALA A 103 -18.82 4.92 -1.89
N VAL A 104 -18.24 3.73 -1.79
CA VAL A 104 -17.08 3.31 -2.61
C VAL A 104 -17.46 3.25 -4.08
N LEU A 105 -18.59 2.62 -4.41
CA LEU A 105 -19.07 2.44 -5.78
C LEU A 105 -19.41 3.79 -6.45
N SER A 106 -19.93 4.76 -5.70
CA SER A 106 -20.25 6.11 -6.21
C SER A 106 -19.00 6.95 -6.50
N THR A 107 -17.89 6.69 -5.82
CA THR A 107 -16.63 7.45 -5.97
C THR A 107 -15.97 7.18 -7.33
N GLN A 108 -16.16 5.98 -7.90
CA GLN A 108 -15.64 5.65 -9.24
C GLN A 108 -16.24 6.53 -10.36
N ASN A 109 -17.50 6.98 -10.21
CA ASN A 109 -18.12 7.86 -11.19
C ASN A 109 -17.61 9.30 -11.10
N LYS A 110 -17.25 9.80 -9.91
CA LYS A 110 -16.57 11.11 -9.79
C LYS A 110 -15.21 11.11 -10.49
N ALA A 111 -14.47 10.00 -10.44
CA ALA A 111 -13.19 9.85 -11.13
C ALA A 111 -13.34 9.61 -12.65
N LYS A 112 -14.37 8.87 -13.10
CA LYS A 112 -14.65 8.70 -14.55
C LYS A 112 -15.23 9.96 -15.21
N ALA A 113 -16.06 10.73 -14.51
CA ALA A 113 -16.64 11.98 -15.02
C ALA A 113 -15.64 13.14 -15.09
N THR A 114 -14.53 13.09 -14.33
CA THR A 114 -13.47 14.12 -14.36
C THR A 114 -12.41 13.87 -15.43
N ALA A 115 -12.46 12.75 -16.17
CA ALA A 115 -11.49 12.44 -17.22
C ALA A 115 -11.74 13.17 -18.56
N HIS A 116 -12.80 13.97 -18.69
CA HIS A 116 -13.16 14.68 -19.92
C HIS A 116 -13.65 16.12 -19.70
N THR A 117 -12.93 16.90 -18.88
CA THR A 117 -12.83 18.36 -19.08
C THR A 117 -11.67 18.91 -18.24
N THR A 118 -10.76 19.61 -18.92
CA THR A 118 -9.90 20.71 -18.44
C THR A 118 -9.76 20.95 -16.93
N HIS A 119 -8.51 20.88 -16.46
CA HIS A 119 -7.92 21.53 -15.27
C HIS A 119 -8.76 21.51 -13.97
N PRO A 120 -8.33 20.80 -12.91
CA PRO A 120 -8.85 21.05 -11.58
C PRO A 120 -8.20 22.33 -11.04
N THR A 121 -8.88 23.45 -11.23
CA THR A 121 -8.72 24.64 -10.39
C THR A 121 -9.53 24.39 -9.12
N ASP A 122 -8.84 24.45 -7.98
CA ASP A 122 -9.39 24.67 -6.64
C ASP A 122 -10.74 24.02 -6.33
N SER A 123 -10.73 22.70 -6.20
CA SER A 123 -11.67 22.02 -5.32
C SER A 123 -10.89 21.49 -4.13
N SER A 124 -10.81 22.32 -3.08
CA SER A 124 -10.45 21.88 -1.74
C SER A 124 -11.16 20.55 -1.45
N PRO A 125 -10.45 19.51 -0.99
CA PRO A 125 -11.12 18.31 -0.53
C PRO A 125 -12.07 18.74 0.59
N SER A 126 -13.36 18.53 0.31
CA SER A 126 -14.44 18.67 1.25
C SER A 126 -13.99 18.14 2.61
N GLN A 127 -13.97 19.03 3.59
CA GLN A 127 -13.78 18.71 5.00
C GLN A 127 -14.83 17.66 5.38
N ALA A 128 -14.46 16.39 5.30
CA ALA A 128 -14.92 15.46 6.31
C ALA A 128 -14.39 16.06 7.61
N ASN A 129 -15.27 16.70 8.38
CA ASN A 129 -14.97 17.13 9.74
C ASN A 129 -14.66 15.89 10.58
N GLY A 130 -13.43 15.39 10.44
CA GLY A 130 -12.81 14.51 11.41
C GLY A 130 -12.69 15.33 12.67
N THR A 131 -13.56 15.05 13.63
CA THR A 131 -13.42 15.62 14.97
C THR A 131 -12.03 15.21 15.43
N ARG A 132 -11.11 16.17 15.55
CA ARG A 132 -9.76 15.90 16.05
C ARG A 132 -9.93 15.19 17.39
N SER A 133 -9.41 13.99 17.49
CA SER A 133 -9.76 13.02 18.53
C SER A 133 -8.62 12.82 19.52
N LEU A 134 -7.43 13.30 19.15
CA LEU A 134 -6.21 13.15 19.92
C LEU A 134 -6.04 14.33 20.88
N VAL A 135 -5.70 14.02 22.12
CA VAL A 135 -5.22 14.98 23.10
C VAL A 135 -3.79 14.60 23.44
N LEU A 136 -2.85 15.46 23.05
CA LEU A 136 -1.45 15.34 23.44
C LEU A 136 -1.19 16.17 24.70
N GLN A 137 -0.75 15.50 25.75
CA GLN A 137 -0.46 16.11 27.04
C GLN A 137 1.03 16.47 27.18
N PRO A 138 1.38 17.51 27.98
CA PRO A 138 2.77 17.87 28.25
C PRO A 138 3.63 16.78 28.89
N ASN A 139 3.03 15.73 29.45
CA ASN A 139 3.70 14.56 30.02
C ASN A 139 3.97 13.44 28.99
N PHE A 140 3.85 13.73 27.68
CA PHE A 140 4.04 12.79 26.58
C PHE A 140 2.94 11.73 26.41
N GLU A 141 1.84 11.82 27.17
CA GLU A 141 0.67 10.96 26.96
C GLU A 141 -0.17 11.45 25.79
N LEU A 142 -0.60 10.49 24.98
CA LEU A 142 -1.51 10.61 23.85
C LEU A 142 -2.82 9.94 24.25
N LEU A 143 -3.90 10.71 24.31
CA LEU A 143 -5.24 10.20 24.58
C LEU A 143 -6.10 10.32 23.33
N LEU A 144 -6.53 9.19 22.79
CA LEU A 144 -7.48 9.13 21.70
C LEU A 144 -8.89 8.99 22.29
N LEU A 145 -9.70 10.05 22.25
CA LEU A 145 -10.96 10.14 22.99
C LEU A 145 -12.10 9.27 22.43
N HIS A 146 -11.97 8.79 21.20
CA HIS A 146 -12.88 7.84 20.57
C HIS A 146 -12.12 6.91 19.62
N THR A 147 -12.76 5.82 19.19
CA THR A 147 -12.17 4.89 18.22
C THR A 147 -12.03 5.56 16.85
N ASP A 148 -10.83 6.07 16.58
CA ASP A 148 -10.42 6.65 15.31
C ASP A 148 -9.24 5.84 14.79
N MET A 149 -9.57 4.79 14.03
CA MET A 149 -8.57 3.84 13.54
C MET A 149 -7.51 4.50 12.64
N PRO A 150 -7.86 5.40 11.69
CA PRO A 150 -6.87 6.15 10.94
C PRO A 150 -5.86 6.89 11.82
N THR A 151 -6.33 7.63 12.83
CA THR A 151 -5.43 8.34 13.75
C THR A 151 -4.61 7.36 14.56
N LEU A 152 -5.21 6.31 15.14
CA LEU A 152 -4.48 5.30 15.90
C LEU A 152 -3.36 4.65 15.08
N TYR A 153 -3.65 4.20 13.86
CA TYR A 153 -2.67 3.55 12.98
C TYR A 153 -1.52 4.49 12.60
N SER A 154 -1.78 5.78 12.43
CA SER A 154 -0.72 6.76 12.14
C SER A 154 0.24 6.98 13.31
N LEU A 155 -0.20 6.73 14.56
CA LEU A 155 0.62 6.89 15.78
C LEU A 155 1.47 5.65 16.10
N LEU A 156 1.01 4.44 15.75
CA LEU A 156 1.68 3.17 16.11
C LEU A 156 3.19 3.10 15.77
N PRO A 157 3.68 3.65 14.63
CA PRO A 157 5.09 3.57 14.31
C PRO A 157 5.99 4.27 15.33
N PHE A 158 5.51 5.34 15.99
CA PHE A 158 6.34 6.20 16.85
C PHE A 158 5.81 6.40 18.28
N ALA A 159 4.70 5.76 18.64
CA ALA A 159 4.13 5.77 19.98
C ALA A 159 4.17 4.37 20.61
N GLN A 160 4.23 4.31 21.95
CA GLN A 160 4.03 3.09 22.71
C GLN A 160 2.55 2.94 23.05
N VAL A 161 1.96 1.79 22.78
CA VAL A 161 0.57 1.49 23.14
C VAL A 161 0.52 1.01 24.58
N ASP A 162 -0.16 1.76 25.45
CA ASP A 162 -0.35 1.35 26.85
C ASP A 162 -1.72 0.67 27.04
N GLN A 163 -2.75 1.16 26.35
CA GLN A 163 -4.10 0.61 26.41
C GLN A 163 -4.92 0.96 25.16
N VAL A 164 -5.63 -0.02 24.59
CA VAL A 164 -6.55 0.19 23.45
C VAL A 164 -7.98 -0.13 23.88
N ASN A 165 -8.77 0.90 24.17
CA ASN A 165 -10.17 0.82 24.61
C ASN A 165 -10.98 1.94 23.90
N MET A 166 -12.20 2.23 24.37
CA MET A 166 -12.99 3.39 23.91
C MET A 166 -12.19 4.71 23.95
N VAL A 167 -11.40 4.90 25.01
CA VAL A 167 -10.33 5.89 25.06
C VAL A 167 -9.01 5.12 25.04
N SER A 168 -8.22 5.30 23.98
CA SER A 168 -6.92 4.65 23.86
C SER A 168 -5.82 5.54 24.44
N ARG A 169 -4.90 4.94 25.20
CA ARG A 169 -3.75 5.61 25.80
C ARG A 169 -2.48 5.11 25.15
N LEU A 170 -1.69 6.05 24.67
CA LEU A 170 -0.36 5.82 24.16
C LEU A 170 0.60 6.79 24.82
N THR A 171 1.89 6.46 24.81
CA THR A 171 2.95 7.32 25.36
C THR A 171 4.05 7.52 24.33
N LEU A 172 4.51 8.76 24.18
CA LEU A 172 5.72 9.06 23.42
C LEU A 172 6.93 8.84 24.33
N THR A 173 7.73 7.84 24.00
CA THR A 173 8.99 7.55 24.68
C THR A 173 10.15 7.75 23.72
N ARG A 174 11.36 7.88 24.25
CA ARG A 174 12.56 7.92 23.40
C ARG A 174 12.64 6.68 22.51
N SER A 175 12.40 5.49 23.06
CA SER A 175 12.45 4.24 22.29
C SER A 175 11.35 4.17 21.24
N SER A 176 10.13 4.66 21.52
CA SER A 176 9.07 4.70 20.50
C SER A 176 9.39 5.66 19.37
N LEU A 177 9.92 6.84 19.68
CA LEU A 177 10.33 7.80 18.66
C LEU A 177 11.41 7.22 17.74
N LEU A 178 12.42 6.53 18.31
CA LEU A 178 13.47 5.88 17.53
C LEU A 178 12.95 4.78 16.61
N ARG A 179 11.99 3.96 17.07
CA ARG A 179 11.31 2.99 16.19
C ARG A 179 10.63 3.68 15.01
N GLY A 180 10.01 4.84 15.24
CA GLY A 180 9.41 5.65 14.19
C GLY A 180 10.45 6.11 13.16
N MET A 181 11.62 6.53 13.62
CA MET A 181 12.74 6.91 12.75
C MET A 181 13.29 5.73 11.94
N GLU A 182 13.45 4.56 12.57
CA GLU A 182 13.86 3.32 11.89
C GLU A 182 12.86 2.90 10.80
N ALA A 183 11.57 3.17 11.01
CA ALA A 183 10.52 2.97 10.00
C ALA A 183 10.54 4.01 8.86
N GLY A 184 11.50 4.95 8.86
CA GLY A 184 11.69 5.95 7.81
C GLY A 184 10.90 7.25 8.01
N LEU A 185 10.35 7.50 9.20
CA LEU A 185 9.71 8.77 9.53
C LEU A 185 10.75 9.80 9.98
N ASP A 186 10.65 11.01 9.45
CA ASP A 186 11.39 12.16 9.96
C ASP A 186 10.61 12.86 11.08
N ILE A 187 11.33 13.57 11.96
CA ILE A 187 10.76 14.28 13.11
C ILE A 187 9.70 15.30 12.72
N GLU A 188 9.89 16.03 11.62
CA GLU A 188 8.90 17.02 11.18
C GLU A 188 7.62 16.34 10.68
N LYS A 189 7.72 15.15 10.09
CA LYS A 189 6.55 14.34 9.71
C LYS A 189 5.81 13.82 10.95
N ILE A 190 6.54 13.38 11.97
CA ILE A 190 5.95 12.95 13.25
C ILE A 190 5.21 14.11 13.93
N LEU A 191 5.82 15.30 14.00
CA LEU A 191 5.19 16.49 14.57
C LEU A 191 3.95 16.93 13.78
N HIS A 192 3.97 16.79 12.45
CA HIS A 192 2.82 17.06 11.59
C HIS A 192 1.66 16.10 11.89
N ILE A 193 1.92 14.78 11.96
CA ILE A 193 0.90 13.78 12.30
C ILE A 193 0.25 14.10 13.66
N LEU A 194 1.08 14.45 14.65
CA LEU A 194 0.59 14.86 15.97
C LEU A 194 -0.27 16.13 15.90
N ALA A 195 0.15 17.14 15.14
CA ALA A 195 -0.57 18.41 15.02
C ALA A 195 -1.90 18.28 14.26
N GLU A 196 -1.96 17.45 13.22
CA GLU A 196 -3.18 17.21 12.46
C GLU A 196 -4.24 16.46 13.27
N GLY A 197 -3.82 15.42 14.01
CA GLY A 197 -4.73 14.62 14.83
C GLY A 197 -5.17 15.32 16.12
N SER A 198 -4.35 16.23 16.64
CA SER A 198 -4.54 16.82 17.97
C SER A 198 -5.57 17.95 18.00
N GLN A 199 -6.45 17.93 19.01
CA GLN A 199 -7.42 18.99 19.29
C GLN A 199 -6.77 20.33 19.59
N LYS A 200 -5.57 20.29 20.17
CA LYS A 200 -4.77 21.46 20.50
C LYS A 200 -3.43 21.40 19.79
N GLU A 201 -2.76 22.53 19.68
CA GLU A 201 -1.38 22.54 19.22
C GLU A 201 -0.50 21.63 20.09
N VAL A 202 0.52 21.04 19.47
CA VAL A 202 1.50 20.22 20.16
C VAL A 202 2.18 21.05 21.26
N PRO A 203 2.17 20.62 22.54
CA PRO A 203 2.84 21.34 23.60
C PRO A 203 4.31 21.60 23.28
N GLN A 204 4.77 22.84 23.51
CA GLN A 204 6.13 23.27 23.14
C GLN A 204 7.21 22.39 23.77
N ASN A 205 7.01 21.95 25.03
CA ASN A 205 7.95 21.08 25.73
C ASN A 205 8.07 19.72 25.03
N VAL A 206 6.95 19.15 24.57
CA VAL A 206 6.94 17.88 23.82
C VAL A 206 7.69 18.05 22.50
N ALA A 207 7.37 19.08 21.71
CA ALA A 207 8.03 19.34 20.43
C ALA A 207 9.54 19.55 20.58
N TYR A 208 9.98 20.26 21.62
CA TYR A 208 11.38 20.46 21.93
C TYR A 208 12.08 19.15 22.30
N THR A 209 11.50 18.37 23.22
CA THR A 209 12.08 17.12 23.69
C THR A 209 12.16 16.06 22.60
N LEU A 210 11.15 15.93 21.74
CA LEU A 210 11.22 14.99 20.61
C LEU A 210 12.38 15.35 19.65
N ARG A 211 12.57 16.63 19.34
CA ARG A 211 13.73 17.08 18.54
C ARG A 211 15.06 16.83 19.23
N ASP A 212 15.12 16.98 20.55
CA ASP A 212 16.34 16.68 21.31
C ASP A 212 16.68 15.17 21.30
N TRP A 213 15.69 14.30 21.49
CA TRP A 213 15.87 12.85 21.42
C TRP A 213 16.40 12.39 20.05
N VAL A 214 15.94 13.02 18.98
CA VAL A 214 16.42 12.79 17.60
C VAL A 214 17.87 13.21 17.43
N LYS A 215 18.27 14.39 17.96
CA LYS A 215 19.66 14.87 17.88
C LYS A 215 20.66 13.93 18.56
N GLN A 216 20.23 13.27 19.63
CA GLN A 216 21.06 12.31 20.37
C GLN A 216 21.11 10.93 19.70
N TYR A 217 20.28 10.69 18.68
CA TYR A 217 20.29 9.44 17.94
C TYR A 217 21.45 9.41 16.94
N LYS A 218 22.14 8.28 16.88
CA LYS A 218 23.17 8.01 15.89
C LYS A 218 22.65 6.89 14.99
N ASP A 219 22.36 7.23 13.75
CA ASP A 219 21.99 6.24 12.72
C ASP A 219 23.27 5.56 12.19
N VAL A 220 23.22 4.23 12.04
CA VAL A 220 24.28 3.44 11.42
C VAL A 220 23.65 2.56 10.36
N LYS A 221 23.97 2.82 9.10
CA LYS A 221 23.52 1.99 7.97
C LYS A 221 24.58 0.95 7.65
N ILE A 222 24.20 -0.32 7.71
CA ILE A 222 25.04 -1.45 7.30
C ILE A 222 24.59 -1.89 5.91
N SER A 223 25.51 -1.93 4.96
CA SER A 223 25.24 -2.38 3.59
C SER A 223 26.41 -3.22 3.06
N GLN A 224 26.11 -4.17 2.17
CA GLN A 224 27.11 -4.87 1.39
C GLN A 224 27.38 -4.08 0.11
N VAL A 225 28.65 -3.81 -0.18
CA VAL A 225 29.08 -3.02 -1.33
C VAL A 225 30.23 -3.72 -2.05
N MET A 226 30.36 -3.45 -3.34
CA MET A 226 31.59 -3.75 -4.08
C MET A 226 32.56 -2.57 -3.92
N LEU A 227 33.80 -2.86 -3.50
CA LEU A 227 34.87 -1.88 -3.36
C LEU A 227 35.79 -1.94 -4.58
N PHE A 228 36.14 -0.78 -5.12
CA PHE A 228 37.07 -0.62 -6.23
C PHE A 228 38.23 0.27 -5.79
N GLU A 229 39.44 -0.21 -5.99
CA GLU A 229 40.66 0.58 -5.83
C GLU A 229 41.12 1.08 -7.20
N VAL A 230 41.33 2.39 -7.30
CA VAL A 230 41.73 3.08 -8.52
C VAL A 230 43.17 3.57 -8.37
N SER A 231 43.92 3.64 -9.46
CA SER A 231 45.36 3.98 -9.43
C SER A 231 45.68 5.39 -8.91
N SER A 232 44.73 6.33 -8.98
CA SER A 232 44.93 7.71 -8.54
C SER A 232 43.61 8.41 -8.26
N GLU A 233 43.67 9.53 -7.54
CA GLU A 233 42.50 10.37 -7.27
C GLU A 233 41.90 10.98 -8.55
N ALA A 234 42.75 11.43 -9.48
CA ALA A 234 42.29 11.96 -10.77
C ALA A 234 41.49 10.92 -11.56
N ALA A 235 41.92 9.65 -11.56
CA ALA A 235 41.19 8.57 -12.22
C ALA A 235 39.87 8.26 -11.52
N ALA A 236 39.81 8.35 -10.18
CA ALA A 236 38.56 8.17 -9.44
C ALA A 236 37.53 9.27 -9.79
N ASP A 237 37.98 10.52 -9.93
CA ASP A 237 37.11 11.64 -10.30
C ASP A 237 36.65 11.55 -11.76
N GLU A 238 37.52 11.12 -12.68
CA GLU A 238 37.17 10.84 -14.08
C GLU A 238 36.09 9.75 -14.20
N ILE A 239 36.25 8.65 -13.47
CA ILE A 239 35.28 7.55 -13.39
C ILE A 239 33.91 8.05 -12.89
N LEU A 240 33.89 8.88 -11.85
CA LEU A 240 32.64 9.45 -11.30
C LEU A 240 31.98 10.45 -12.26
N ALA A 241 32.76 11.17 -13.06
CA ALA A 241 32.26 12.09 -14.07
C ALA A 241 31.72 11.40 -15.33
N SER A 242 32.10 10.14 -15.58
CA SER A 242 31.68 9.40 -16.78
C SER A 242 30.18 9.12 -16.83
N ARG A 243 29.54 9.56 -17.93
CA ARG A 243 28.10 9.33 -18.17
C ARG A 243 27.73 7.85 -18.27
N ASN A 244 28.65 7.00 -18.75
CA ASN A 244 28.40 5.56 -18.87
C ASN A 244 28.34 4.86 -17.51
N LEU A 245 28.99 5.45 -16.49
CA LEU A 245 29.12 4.87 -15.16
C LEU A 245 28.14 5.48 -14.13
N GLN A 246 27.54 6.64 -14.42
CA GLN A 246 26.55 7.28 -13.53
C GLN A 246 25.38 6.37 -13.14
N LYS A 247 24.92 5.49 -14.05
CA LYS A 247 23.83 4.54 -13.80
C LYS A 247 24.13 3.52 -12.69
N TYR A 248 25.40 3.34 -12.33
CA TYR A 248 25.83 2.42 -11.27
C TYR A 248 25.97 3.11 -9.91
N HIS A 249 25.67 4.41 -9.83
CA HIS A 249 25.68 5.20 -8.60
C HIS A 249 26.95 5.02 -7.75
N LEU A 250 28.10 5.00 -8.42
CA LEU A 250 29.41 4.92 -7.78
C LEU A 250 29.58 6.08 -6.79
N ARG A 251 30.15 5.79 -5.62
CA ARG A 251 30.43 6.79 -4.58
C ARG A 251 31.89 6.72 -4.17
N LYS A 252 32.49 7.89 -3.93
CA LYS A 252 33.85 8.00 -3.39
C LYS A 252 33.83 7.76 -1.88
N LEU A 253 34.64 6.81 -1.40
CA LEU A 253 34.85 6.53 0.03
C LEU A 253 36.20 7.11 0.52
N GLY A 254 37.15 7.29 -0.39
CA GLY A 254 38.44 7.93 -0.17
C GLY A 254 39.07 8.37 -1.50
N PRO A 255 40.29 8.96 -1.50
CA PRO A 255 40.91 9.50 -2.71
C PRO A 255 40.96 8.51 -3.87
N THR A 256 41.26 7.24 -3.58
CA THR A 256 41.42 6.15 -4.57
C THR A 256 40.39 5.03 -4.41
N LEU A 257 39.39 5.19 -3.54
CA LEU A 257 38.43 4.14 -3.20
C LEU A 257 37.03 4.53 -3.65
N LEU A 258 36.45 3.70 -4.51
CA LEU A 258 35.07 3.83 -4.97
C LEU A 258 34.24 2.64 -4.46
N ILE A 259 32.97 2.87 -4.19
CA ILE A 259 32.01 1.82 -3.84
C ILE A 259 30.80 1.82 -4.77
N ALA A 260 30.23 0.65 -5.00
CA ALA A 260 28.93 0.48 -5.67
C ALA A 260 28.05 -0.51 -4.91
N GLY A 261 26.74 -0.47 -5.15
CA GLY A 261 25.80 -1.45 -4.62
C GLY A 261 26.14 -2.88 -5.08
N ASN A 262 25.84 -3.87 -4.23
CA ASN A 262 26.06 -5.29 -4.55
C ASN A 262 24.97 -5.88 -5.49
N ASP A 263 23.94 -5.11 -5.80
CA ASP A 263 22.87 -5.45 -6.74
C ASP A 263 23.29 -5.30 -8.22
N ILE A 264 24.47 -4.72 -8.47
CA ILE A 264 24.98 -4.47 -9.81
C ILE A 264 25.65 -5.70 -10.40
N ASN A 265 25.35 -6.01 -11.66
CA ASN A 265 26.03 -7.08 -12.40
C ASN A 265 27.50 -6.71 -12.67
N LEU A 266 28.42 -7.44 -12.03
CA LEU A 266 29.87 -7.25 -12.15
C LEU A 266 30.36 -7.31 -13.61
N THR A 267 29.74 -8.14 -14.45
CA THR A 267 30.14 -8.29 -15.86
C THR A 267 29.82 -7.03 -16.67
N ASP A 268 28.64 -6.44 -16.44
CA ASP A 268 28.21 -5.23 -17.14
C ASP A 268 28.96 -4.00 -16.64
N LEU A 269 29.26 -3.97 -15.34
CA LEU A 269 30.09 -2.93 -14.73
C LEU A 269 31.53 -3.00 -15.26
N ARG A 270 32.12 -4.20 -15.32
CA ARG A 270 33.46 -4.41 -15.90
C ARG A 270 33.53 -3.92 -17.34
N ARG A 271 32.56 -4.28 -18.18
CA ARG A 271 32.50 -3.80 -19.58
C ARG A 271 32.39 -2.29 -19.66
N ALA A 272 31.68 -1.66 -18.71
CA ALA A 272 31.58 -0.21 -18.66
C ALA A 272 32.91 0.44 -18.28
N PHE A 273 33.64 -0.10 -17.30
CA PHE A 273 35.00 0.35 -16.97
C PHE A 273 35.96 0.20 -18.16
N GLU A 274 35.94 -0.95 -18.85
CA GLU A 274 36.80 -1.19 -20.01
C GLU A 274 36.52 -0.21 -21.16
N LYS A 275 35.26 0.21 -21.36
CA LYS A 275 34.90 1.24 -22.36
C LYS A 275 35.44 2.63 -22.03
N GLU A 276 35.64 2.93 -20.75
CA GLU A 276 36.27 4.17 -20.28
C GLU A 276 37.81 4.05 -20.26
N GLY A 277 38.39 2.98 -20.81
CA GLY A 277 39.83 2.75 -20.79
C GLY A 277 40.39 2.30 -19.45
N VAL A 278 39.53 1.95 -18.49
CA VAL A 278 39.92 1.50 -17.15
C VAL A 278 40.03 -0.02 -17.14
N ALA A 279 41.25 -0.54 -17.01
CA ALA A 279 41.49 -1.98 -16.90
C ALA A 279 41.07 -2.50 -15.51
N VAL A 280 40.13 -3.44 -15.48
CA VAL A 280 39.63 -4.03 -14.22
C VAL A 280 40.41 -5.29 -13.88
N ARG A 281 41.00 -5.32 -12.69
CA ARG A 281 41.61 -6.52 -12.09
C ARG A 281 40.77 -6.95 -10.89
N ILE A 282 40.35 -8.21 -10.89
CA ILE A 282 39.61 -8.80 -9.78
C ILE A 282 40.61 -9.47 -8.85
N THR A 283 40.73 -8.94 -7.63
CA THR A 283 41.59 -9.49 -6.58
C THR A 283 40.73 -10.20 -5.55
N GLY A 284 40.99 -11.50 -5.32
CA GLY A 284 40.27 -12.35 -4.36
C GLY A 284 39.10 -13.15 -4.95
N ASP A 285 38.54 -14.05 -4.14
CA ASP A 285 37.35 -14.84 -4.48
C ASP A 285 36.10 -13.95 -4.40
N ILE A 286 35.82 -13.18 -5.47
CA ILE A 286 34.52 -12.51 -5.67
C ILE A 286 33.49 -13.57 -6.12
N VAL A 287 33.33 -14.63 -5.32
CA VAL A 287 32.18 -15.51 -5.45
C VAL A 287 31.08 -14.84 -4.66
N ALA A 288 30.10 -14.28 -5.35
CA ALA A 288 28.81 -13.90 -4.79
C ALA A 288 28.16 -15.16 -4.18
N ARG A 289 28.56 -15.53 -2.96
CA ARG A 289 27.90 -16.60 -2.23
C ARG A 289 26.44 -16.14 -2.06
N PRO A 290 25.44 -16.94 -2.50
CA PRO A 290 24.06 -16.61 -2.21
C PRO A 290 23.94 -16.44 -0.71
N ASN A 291 23.54 -15.24 -0.31
CA ASN A 291 23.55 -14.79 1.07
C ASN A 291 22.56 -15.65 1.89
N ARG A 292 23.05 -16.71 2.53
CA ARG A 292 22.25 -17.56 3.44
C ARG A 292 21.79 -16.79 4.69
N TYR A 293 22.34 -15.61 4.92
CA TYR A 293 21.98 -14.69 6.00
C TYR A 293 21.37 -13.39 5.48
N ALA A 294 20.85 -13.37 4.25
CA ALA A 294 19.92 -12.31 3.85
C ALA A 294 18.66 -12.49 4.71
N THR A 295 18.65 -11.89 5.89
CA THR A 295 17.43 -11.64 6.64
C THR A 295 16.51 -10.93 5.67
N ALA A 296 15.45 -11.60 5.26
CA ALA A 296 14.42 -11.07 4.40
C ALA A 296 13.67 -9.96 5.17
N SER A 297 14.29 -8.80 5.29
CA SER A 297 13.67 -7.56 5.75
C SER A 297 13.54 -6.61 4.56
N SER A 298 13.00 -7.13 3.47
CA SER A 298 12.45 -6.34 2.37
C SER A 298 11.12 -6.94 2.00
N ARG A 299 10.10 -6.47 2.71
CA ARG A 299 8.66 -6.46 2.39
C ARG A 299 7.96 -6.26 3.71
N TYR A 300 7.66 -5.01 4.04
CA TYR A 300 6.42 -4.49 4.62
C TYR A 300 6.67 -2.98 4.79
N TYR A 301 6.40 -2.24 3.71
CA TYR A 301 6.02 -0.83 3.77
C TYR A 301 4.55 -0.76 3.40
#